data_AF-A0A9E3EGF3-F1
#
_entry.id   AF-A0A9E3EGF3-F1
#
_cell.length_a   1.000
_cell.length_b   1.000
_cell.length_c   1.000
_cell.angle_alpha   90.00
_cell.angle_beta   90.00
_cell.angle_gamma   90.00
#
_symmetry.space_group_name_H-M   'P 1'
#
loop_
_entity.id
_entity.type
_entity.pdbx_description
1 polymer ?
#
loop_
_entity_poly.entity_id
_entity_poly.type
_entity_poly.pdbx_seq_one_letter_code
_entity_poly.pdbx_strand_id
1 'polypeptide(L)'
;ERSGIGIAVFRDGGFVVDGGRGSQTVEPPIITRLPFPRNWRILLLQDASTHGIHGDEERAAFSALAPFDEAEADRICRLVLMQLLPGLVEKRIVPFGEAVRSIQERLGDYFAPVQNGRRFASPVVSAALESLRREGAHGIGQSSWGPTGFAFAESLVEAQRLKEALRHGGFTRSLDISICRGLNRGARIDTREKEASTMRESELTRIN
;
A
#
# COMPACT_ATOMS: atom_id res chain seq x y z
N GLU A 1 7.41 -16.74 -2.93
CA GLU A 1 8.33 -16.18 -3.95
C GLU A 1 8.31 -14.65 -3.88
N ARG A 2 9.24 -13.92 -4.51
CA ARG A 2 9.31 -12.44 -4.43
C ARG A 2 8.96 -11.76 -5.76
N SER A 3 8.05 -10.77 -5.71
CA SER A 3 7.71 -9.88 -6.83
C SER A 3 8.85 -8.87 -7.11
N GLY A 4 8.97 -8.43 -8.37
CA GLY A 4 9.91 -7.39 -8.79
C GLY A 4 9.48 -5.96 -8.40
N ILE A 5 8.25 -5.79 -7.93
CA ILE A 5 7.66 -4.48 -7.59
C ILE A 5 8.51 -3.75 -6.54
N GLY A 6 8.94 -4.44 -5.48
CA GLY A 6 9.66 -3.82 -4.36
C GLY A 6 10.98 -3.14 -4.80
N ILE A 7 11.78 -3.85 -5.60
CA ILE A 7 13.03 -3.33 -6.16
C ILE A 7 12.72 -2.17 -7.13
N ALA A 8 11.74 -2.37 -8.00
CA ALA A 8 11.35 -1.38 -8.98
C ALA A 8 10.86 -0.06 -8.36
N VAL A 9 10.04 -0.09 -7.32
CA VAL A 9 9.56 1.12 -6.65
C VAL A 9 10.62 1.73 -5.74
N PHE A 10 11.52 0.94 -5.16
CA PHE A 10 12.65 1.47 -4.40
C PHE A 10 13.59 2.27 -5.30
N ARG A 11 13.89 1.79 -6.51
CA ARG A 11 14.82 2.46 -7.42
C ARG A 11 14.27 3.73 -8.06
N ASP A 12 13.01 3.70 -8.51
CA ASP A 12 12.47 4.77 -9.36
C ASP A 12 11.15 5.37 -8.85
N GLY A 13 10.48 4.73 -7.89
CA GLY A 13 9.15 5.13 -7.42
C GLY A 13 8.03 4.98 -8.47
N GLY A 14 6.89 5.60 -8.20
CA GLY A 14 5.71 5.57 -9.07
C GLY A 14 4.80 4.37 -8.84
N PHE A 15 3.84 4.21 -9.75
CA PHE A 15 2.97 3.05 -9.84
C PHE A 15 3.56 2.04 -10.83
N VAL A 16 3.62 0.77 -10.44
CA VAL A 16 4.32 -0.28 -11.17
C VAL A 16 3.39 -1.48 -11.37
N VAL A 17 3.45 -2.05 -12.57
CA VAL A 17 2.92 -3.39 -12.86
C VAL A 17 4.07 -4.23 -13.39
N ASP A 18 4.29 -5.39 -12.78
CA ASP A 18 5.22 -6.40 -13.30
C ASP A 18 4.50 -7.43 -14.18
N GLY A 19 5.24 -8.11 -15.05
CA GLY A 19 4.72 -9.10 -15.98
C GLY A 19 4.60 -10.51 -15.38
N GLY A 20 4.71 -10.66 -14.06
CA GLY A 20 4.75 -11.96 -13.42
C GLY A 20 6.02 -12.78 -13.72
N ARG A 21 5.95 -14.08 -13.45
CA ARG A 21 7.06 -15.03 -13.65
C ARG A 21 6.62 -16.19 -14.53
N GLY A 22 7.45 -16.53 -15.51
CA GLY A 22 7.45 -17.82 -16.19
C GLY A 22 8.55 -18.73 -15.65
N SER A 23 8.65 -19.95 -16.19
CA SER A 23 9.61 -20.97 -15.77
C SER A 23 11.08 -20.54 -15.84
N GLN A 24 11.41 -19.59 -16.73
CA GLN A 24 12.77 -19.05 -16.91
C GLN A 24 12.95 -17.64 -16.32
N THR A 25 11.93 -17.07 -15.68
CA THR A 25 11.99 -15.71 -15.18
C THR A 25 12.75 -15.65 -13.86
N VAL A 26 13.90 -14.96 -13.86
CA VAL A 26 14.70 -14.70 -12.65
C VAL A 26 14.18 -13.48 -11.88
N GLU A 27 13.76 -12.43 -12.58
CA GLU A 27 13.09 -11.26 -12.02
C GLU A 27 11.91 -10.89 -12.94
N PRO A 28 10.69 -10.67 -12.39
CA PRO A 28 9.54 -10.23 -13.18
C PRO A 28 9.87 -8.94 -13.94
N PRO A 29 9.68 -8.88 -15.26
CA PRO A 29 9.92 -7.65 -16.00
C PRO A 29 8.90 -6.60 -15.60
N ILE A 30 9.34 -5.35 -15.45
CA ILE A 30 8.41 -4.23 -15.26
C ILE A 30 7.80 -3.87 -16.61
N ILE A 31 6.49 -4.14 -16.77
CA ILE A 31 5.77 -3.88 -18.02
C ILE A 31 5.21 -2.46 -18.07
N THR A 32 4.91 -1.88 -16.91
CA THR A 32 4.37 -0.52 -16.80
C THR A 32 4.99 0.20 -15.61
N ARG A 33 5.41 1.45 -15.84
CA ARG A 33 5.70 2.41 -14.78
C ARG A 33 5.06 3.74 -15.10
N LEU A 34 4.24 4.25 -14.19
CA LEU A 34 3.51 5.49 -14.36
C LEU A 34 3.67 6.39 -13.13
N PRO A 35 3.61 7.72 -13.27
CA PRO A 35 3.55 8.60 -12.13
C PRO A 35 2.22 8.42 -11.39
N PHE A 36 2.28 8.27 -10.08
CA PHE A 36 1.10 8.34 -9.22
C PHE A 36 0.60 9.79 -9.12
N PRO A 37 -0.71 10.08 -9.27
CA PRO A 37 -1.22 11.44 -9.21
C PRO A 37 -0.85 12.15 -7.90
N ARG A 38 -0.22 13.33 -8.00
CA ARG A 38 0.32 14.07 -6.84
C ARG A 38 -0.76 14.56 -5.87
N ASN A 39 -1.98 14.71 -6.35
CA ASN A 39 -3.10 15.25 -5.58
C ASN A 39 -3.74 14.17 -4.71
N TRP A 40 -3.74 12.93 -5.20
CA TRP A 40 -4.32 11.80 -4.49
C TRP A 40 -3.58 11.53 -3.19
N ARG A 41 -4.33 11.02 -2.23
CA ARG A 41 -3.86 10.60 -0.93
C ARG A 41 -4.25 9.16 -0.68
N ILE A 42 -3.48 8.54 0.19
CA ILE A 42 -3.71 7.18 0.64
C ILE A 42 -3.85 7.27 2.15
N LEU A 43 -4.99 6.84 2.68
CA LEU A 43 -5.15 6.58 4.09
C LEU A 43 -4.58 5.20 4.35
N LEU A 44 -3.67 5.07 5.32
CA LEU A 44 -3.17 3.79 5.81
C LEU A 44 -3.76 3.52 7.19
N LEU A 45 -4.29 2.32 7.38
CA LEU A 45 -4.96 1.87 8.58
C LEU A 45 -4.13 0.73 9.18
N GLN A 46 -3.43 1.00 10.28
CA GLN A 46 -2.51 0.05 10.89
C GLN A 46 -3.09 -0.44 12.22
N ASP A 47 -3.41 -1.73 12.27
CA ASP A 47 -3.77 -2.42 13.51
C ASP A 47 -2.50 -3.02 14.12
N ALA A 48 -1.99 -2.40 15.19
CA ALA A 48 -0.80 -2.88 15.88
C ALA A 48 -1.02 -4.15 16.71
N SER A 49 -2.28 -4.55 16.93
CA SER A 49 -2.61 -5.76 17.70
C SER A 49 -2.65 -7.03 16.85
N THR A 50 -2.64 -6.89 15.52
CA THR A 50 -2.70 -8.00 14.57
C THR A 50 -1.36 -8.09 13.81
N HIS A 51 -0.92 -9.30 13.49
CA HIS A 51 0.23 -9.53 12.63
C HIS A 51 -0.23 -10.21 11.35
N GLY A 52 0.30 -9.79 10.20
CA GLY A 52 0.12 -10.49 8.94
C GLY A 52 0.99 -11.75 8.88
N ILE A 53 0.66 -12.64 7.95
CA ILE A 53 1.42 -13.86 7.71
C ILE A 53 2.74 -13.50 7.00
N HIS A 54 3.86 -14.07 7.45
CA HIS A 54 5.18 -13.83 6.86
C HIS A 54 6.10 -15.06 6.98
N GLY A 55 7.10 -15.14 6.11
CA GLY A 55 8.17 -16.13 6.24
C GLY A 55 7.72 -17.57 5.97
N ASP A 56 7.91 -18.47 6.94
CA ASP A 56 7.52 -19.89 6.84
C ASP A 56 6.00 -20.08 6.84
N GLU A 57 5.29 -19.31 7.67
CA GLU A 57 3.83 -19.34 7.70
C GLU A 57 3.24 -18.90 6.35
N GLU A 58 3.87 -17.94 5.68
CA GLU A 58 3.46 -17.48 4.36
C GLU A 58 3.63 -18.58 3.31
N ARG A 59 4.75 -19.31 3.35
CA ARG A 59 4.99 -20.46 2.45
C ARG A 59 3.97 -21.57 2.68
N ALA A 60 3.67 -21.87 3.93
CA ALA A 60 2.67 -22.88 4.29
C ALA A 60 1.26 -22.46 3.84
N ALA A 61 0.87 -21.20 4.09
CA ALA A 61 -0.40 -20.65 3.65
C ALA A 61 -0.56 -20.71 2.13
N PHE A 62 0.45 -20.27 1.37
CA PHE A 62 0.43 -20.38 -0.09
C PHE A 62 0.30 -21.83 -0.58
N SER A 63 0.99 -22.77 0.06
CA SER A 63 0.95 -24.18 -0.33
C SER A 63 -0.39 -24.86 -0.01
N ALA A 64 -1.14 -24.32 0.95
CA ALA A 64 -2.46 -24.82 1.34
C ALA A 64 -3.60 -24.28 0.46
N LEU A 65 -3.37 -23.20 -0.28
CA LEU A 65 -4.38 -22.62 -1.17
C LEU A 65 -4.53 -23.47 -2.43
N ALA A 66 -5.78 -23.58 -2.90
CA ALA A 66 -6.05 -24.13 -4.22
C ALA A 66 -5.40 -23.26 -5.30
N PRO A 67 -5.11 -23.80 -6.50
CA PRO A 67 -4.73 -22.99 -7.64
C PRO A 67 -5.73 -21.85 -7.86
N PHE A 68 -5.23 -20.66 -8.20
CA PHE A 68 -6.08 -19.51 -8.50
C PHE A 68 -6.87 -19.76 -9.79
N ASP A 69 -8.16 -19.42 -9.80
CA ASP A 69 -9.03 -19.60 -10.96
C ASP A 69 -8.54 -18.73 -12.15
N GLU A 70 -8.36 -19.36 -13.30
CA GLU A 70 -7.92 -18.70 -14.53
C GLU A 70 -8.91 -17.60 -14.96
N ALA A 71 -10.21 -17.82 -14.80
CA ALA A 71 -11.23 -16.81 -15.13
C ALA A 71 -11.14 -15.59 -14.19
N GLU A 72 -10.71 -15.78 -12.94
CA GLU A 72 -10.43 -14.69 -12.02
C GLU A 72 -9.16 -13.94 -12.41
N ALA A 73 -8.12 -14.66 -12.85
CA ALA A 73 -6.88 -14.05 -13.34
C ALA A 73 -7.15 -13.18 -14.58
N ASP A 74 -7.94 -13.68 -15.54
CA ASP A 74 -8.36 -12.94 -16.73
C ASP A 74 -9.10 -11.65 -16.38
N ARG A 75 -10.01 -11.74 -15.40
CA ARG A 75 -10.78 -10.58 -14.91
C ARG A 75 -9.85 -9.54 -14.29
N ILE A 76 -8.90 -9.97 -13.46
CA ILE A 76 -7.90 -9.06 -12.86
C ILE A 76 -7.05 -8.41 -13.96
N CYS A 77 -6.57 -9.17 -14.94
CA CYS A 77 -5.80 -8.63 -16.08
C CYS A 77 -6.60 -7.57 -16.84
N ARG A 78 -7.88 -7.84 -17.14
CA ARG A 78 -8.77 -6.87 -17.77
C ARG A 78 -8.96 -5.62 -16.92
N LEU A 79 -9.20 -5.76 -15.61
CA LEU A 79 -9.37 -4.61 -14.70
C LEU A 79 -8.10 -3.74 -14.67
N VAL A 80 -6.92 -4.36 -14.61
CA VAL A 80 -5.64 -3.65 -14.63
C VAL A 80 -5.48 -2.87 -15.93
N LEU A 81 -5.59 -3.54 -17.07
CA LEU A 81 -5.29 -2.97 -18.39
C LEU A 81 -6.36 -1.98 -18.88
N MET A 82 -7.63 -2.27 -18.64
CA MET A 82 -8.75 -1.54 -19.26
C MET A 82 -9.42 -0.53 -18.34
N GLN A 83 -9.10 -0.51 -17.04
CA GLN A 83 -9.74 0.40 -16.09
C GLN A 83 -8.75 1.07 -15.13
N LEU A 84 -7.93 0.30 -14.42
CA LEU A 84 -6.99 0.83 -13.42
C LEU A 84 -5.94 1.71 -14.07
N LEU A 85 -5.20 1.19 -15.07
CA LEU A 85 -4.13 1.94 -15.74
C LEU A 85 -4.66 3.16 -16.49
N PRO A 86 -5.76 3.08 -17.29
CA PRO A 86 -6.36 4.27 -17.89
C PRO A 86 -6.81 5.31 -16.85
N GLY A 87 -7.47 4.86 -15.77
CA GLY A 87 -7.91 5.75 -14.69
C GLY A 87 -6.73 6.47 -14.00
N LEU A 88 -5.60 5.79 -13.83
CA LEU A 88 -4.38 6.38 -13.29
C LEU A 88 -3.80 7.45 -14.24
N VAL A 89 -3.64 7.11 -15.53
CA VAL A 89 -3.06 8.02 -16.56
C VAL A 89 -3.93 9.27 -16.73
N GLU A 90 -5.24 9.09 -16.83
CA GLU A 90 -6.21 10.16 -16.99
C GLU A 90 -6.54 10.88 -15.67
N LYS A 91 -5.95 10.43 -14.55
CA LYS A 91 -6.17 10.97 -13.20
C LYS A 91 -7.64 10.94 -12.77
N ARG A 92 -8.39 9.92 -13.21
CA ARG A 92 -9.77 9.67 -12.82
C ARG A 92 -9.80 8.70 -11.64
N ILE A 93 -10.02 9.23 -10.42
CA ILE A 93 -9.91 8.43 -9.20
C ILE A 93 -11.04 7.41 -9.04
N VAL A 94 -12.25 7.73 -9.52
CA VAL A 94 -13.41 6.84 -9.42
C VAL A 94 -13.16 5.50 -10.15
N PRO A 95 -12.89 5.47 -11.47
CA PRO A 95 -12.64 4.21 -12.16
C PRO A 95 -11.38 3.50 -11.65
N PHE A 96 -10.33 4.24 -11.26
CA PHE A 96 -9.15 3.66 -10.62
C PHE A 96 -9.51 2.93 -9.31
N GLY A 97 -10.24 3.60 -8.43
CA GLY A 97 -10.64 3.07 -7.13
C GLY A 97 -11.60 1.89 -7.25
N GLU A 98 -12.54 1.94 -8.19
CA GLU A 98 -13.43 0.81 -8.50
C GLU A 98 -12.64 -0.42 -8.95
N ALA A 99 -11.68 -0.26 -9.86
CA ALA A 99 -10.83 -1.35 -10.31
C ALA A 99 -10.00 -1.94 -9.16
N VAL A 100 -9.38 -1.09 -8.32
CA VAL A 100 -8.65 -1.55 -7.13
C VAL A 100 -9.56 -2.35 -6.20
N ARG A 101 -10.74 -1.83 -5.87
CA ARG A 101 -11.69 -2.51 -4.98
C ARG A 101 -12.08 -3.88 -5.54
N SER A 102 -12.42 -3.96 -6.83
CA SER A 102 -12.79 -5.23 -7.47
C SER A 102 -11.63 -6.23 -7.48
N ILE A 103 -10.39 -5.78 -7.66
CA ILE A 103 -9.21 -6.66 -7.54
C ILE A 103 -9.05 -7.14 -6.08
N GLN A 104 -9.19 -6.23 -5.11
CA GLN A 104 -9.03 -6.54 -3.68
C GLN A 104 -10.11 -7.48 -3.15
N GLU A 105 -11.35 -7.37 -3.62
CA GLU A 105 -12.44 -8.28 -3.26
C GLU A 105 -12.15 -9.71 -3.76
N ARG A 106 -11.72 -9.86 -5.02
CA ARG A 106 -11.38 -11.16 -5.62
C ARG A 106 -10.20 -11.84 -4.91
N LEU A 107 -9.12 -11.08 -4.69
CA LEU A 107 -7.97 -11.58 -3.96
C LEU A 107 -8.32 -11.91 -2.50
N GLY A 108 -9.10 -11.03 -1.85
CA GLY A 108 -9.56 -11.27 -0.48
C GLY A 108 -10.40 -12.53 -0.34
N ASP A 109 -11.28 -12.81 -1.31
CA ASP A 109 -12.08 -14.05 -1.34
C ASP A 109 -11.20 -15.29 -1.53
N TYR A 110 -10.21 -15.21 -2.41
CA TYR A 110 -9.25 -16.30 -2.62
C TYR A 110 -8.39 -16.59 -1.39
N PHE A 111 -7.90 -15.54 -0.72
CA PHE A 111 -7.05 -15.68 0.48
C PHE A 111 -7.86 -15.90 1.77
N ALA A 112 -9.19 -15.79 1.74
CA ALA A 112 -10.03 -15.94 2.92
C ALA A 112 -9.80 -17.25 3.72
N PRO A 113 -9.62 -18.43 3.09
CA PRO A 113 -9.39 -19.69 3.81
C PRO A 113 -8.19 -19.66 4.75
N VAL A 114 -7.14 -18.91 4.40
CA VAL A 114 -5.91 -18.76 5.20
C VAL A 114 -5.91 -17.48 6.06
N GLN A 115 -6.99 -16.69 6.00
CA GLN A 115 -7.20 -15.48 6.81
C GLN A 115 -8.41 -15.65 7.75
N ASN A 116 -8.59 -16.84 8.33
CA ASN A 116 -9.69 -17.17 9.25
C ASN A 116 -11.09 -16.97 8.61
N GLY A 117 -11.22 -17.25 7.31
CA GLY A 117 -12.47 -17.11 6.57
C GLY A 117 -12.84 -15.66 6.23
N ARG A 118 -11.90 -14.71 6.31
CA ARG A 118 -12.17 -13.27 6.11
C ARG A 118 -11.36 -12.70 4.94
N ARG A 119 -11.93 -11.72 4.24
CA ARG A 119 -11.25 -11.00 3.14
C ARG A 119 -10.01 -10.22 3.60
N PHE A 120 -10.05 -9.68 4.81
CA PHE A 120 -8.96 -8.92 5.40
C PHE A 120 -8.53 -9.56 6.71
N ALA A 121 -7.23 -9.50 7.01
CA ALA A 121 -6.64 -10.16 8.17
C ALA A 121 -7.16 -9.58 9.49
N SER A 122 -7.34 -8.26 9.58
CA SER A 122 -7.87 -7.57 10.77
C SER A 122 -9.36 -7.23 10.63
N PRO A 123 -10.23 -7.69 11.54
CA PRO A 123 -11.64 -7.31 11.58
C PRO A 123 -11.86 -5.82 11.80
N VAL A 124 -11.01 -5.18 12.61
CA VAL A 124 -11.11 -3.74 12.90
C VAL A 124 -10.77 -2.94 11.66
N VAL A 125 -9.74 -3.35 10.92
CA VAL A 125 -9.40 -2.77 9.61
C VAL A 125 -10.54 -2.97 8.62
N SER A 126 -11.12 -4.17 8.55
CA SER A 126 -12.27 -4.44 7.68
C SER A 126 -13.45 -3.50 7.97
N ALA A 127 -13.79 -3.30 9.25
CA ALA A 127 -14.87 -2.40 9.66
C ALA A 127 -14.56 -0.93 9.34
N ALA A 128 -13.31 -0.50 9.52
CA ALA A 128 -12.87 0.85 9.18
C ALA A 128 -12.91 1.10 7.66
N LEU A 129 -12.47 0.15 6.84
CA LEU A 129 -12.53 0.23 5.38
C LEU A 129 -13.98 0.33 4.87
N GLU A 130 -14.90 -0.43 5.47
CA GLU A 130 -16.32 -0.34 5.13
C GLU A 130 -16.92 1.02 5.54
N SER A 131 -16.48 1.57 6.68
CA SER A 131 -16.84 2.94 7.06
C SER A 131 -16.33 3.96 6.05
N LEU A 132 -15.06 3.87 5.66
CA LEU A 132 -14.48 4.76 4.64
C LEU A 132 -15.22 4.68 3.31
N ARG A 133 -15.61 3.48 2.88
CA ARG A 133 -16.40 3.27 1.67
C ARG A 133 -17.74 4.01 1.72
N ARG A 134 -18.47 3.89 2.84
CA ARG A 134 -19.74 4.62 3.05
C ARG A 134 -19.54 6.13 3.09
N GLU A 135 -18.40 6.58 3.60
CA GLU A 135 -18.01 7.99 3.63
C GLU A 135 -17.50 8.52 2.28
N GLY A 136 -17.41 7.68 1.24
CA GLY A 136 -17.05 8.09 -0.12
C GLY A 136 -15.58 7.91 -0.48
N ALA A 137 -14.78 7.19 0.32
CA ALA A 137 -13.42 6.85 -0.07
C ALA A 137 -13.38 6.01 -1.37
N HIS A 138 -12.37 6.24 -2.19
CA HIS A 138 -12.19 5.52 -3.45
C HIS A 138 -11.24 4.36 -3.25
N GLY A 139 -11.56 3.17 -3.75
CA GLY A 139 -10.69 1.99 -3.72
C GLY A 139 -10.18 1.62 -2.33
N ILE A 140 -10.76 0.57 -1.76
CA ILE A 140 -10.33 0.04 -0.46
C ILE A 140 -9.61 -1.29 -0.64
N GLY A 141 -8.70 -1.61 0.28
CA GLY A 141 -8.00 -2.88 0.25
C GLY A 141 -7.05 -3.08 1.43
N GLN A 142 -6.24 -4.13 1.32
CA GLN A 142 -5.17 -4.48 2.25
C GLN A 142 -3.84 -4.53 1.51
N SER A 143 -2.79 -4.06 2.16
CA SER A 143 -1.42 -4.22 1.67
C SER A 143 -0.91 -5.62 2.01
N SER A 144 -0.58 -6.41 0.99
CA SER A 144 -0.08 -7.79 1.13
C SER A 144 -0.98 -8.65 2.03
N TRP A 145 -0.39 -9.47 2.91
CA TRP A 145 -1.08 -10.27 3.93
C TRP A 145 -1.64 -9.45 5.10
N GLY A 146 -1.56 -8.12 5.05
CA GLY A 146 -2.05 -7.25 6.10
C GLY A 146 -1.10 -7.14 7.30
N PRO A 147 -1.58 -6.57 8.43
CA PRO A 147 -2.96 -6.12 8.64
C PRO A 147 -3.27 -4.75 8.02
N THR A 148 -2.28 -4.07 7.42
CA THR A 148 -2.47 -2.69 6.97
C THR A 148 -3.52 -2.58 5.87
N GLY A 149 -4.62 -1.90 6.20
CA GLY A 149 -5.63 -1.50 5.24
C GLY A 149 -5.26 -0.19 4.55
N PHE A 150 -5.82 0.06 3.37
CA PHE A 150 -5.69 1.33 2.70
C PHE A 150 -6.99 1.78 2.01
N ALA A 151 -7.12 3.08 1.84
CA ALA A 151 -8.13 3.69 0.97
C ALA A 151 -7.58 4.92 0.26
N PHE A 152 -8.10 5.26 -0.91
CA PHE A 152 -7.72 6.45 -1.66
C PHE A 152 -8.69 7.62 -1.45
N ALA A 153 -8.13 8.81 -1.56
CA ALA A 153 -8.85 10.08 -1.61
C ALA A 153 -8.25 10.95 -2.72
N GLU A 154 -9.05 11.76 -3.39
CA GLU A 154 -8.64 12.60 -4.51
C GLU A 154 -7.74 13.76 -4.08
N SER A 155 -7.87 14.17 -2.81
CA SER A 155 -7.17 15.32 -2.25
C SER A 155 -6.80 15.13 -0.77
N LEU A 156 -5.95 16.03 -0.26
CA LEU A 156 -5.65 16.10 1.17
C LEU A 156 -6.87 16.50 2.00
N VAL A 157 -7.71 17.40 1.49
CA VAL A 157 -8.92 17.85 2.18
C VAL A 157 -9.89 16.68 2.36
N GLU A 158 -10.10 15.90 1.30
CA GLU A 158 -10.93 14.70 1.37
C GLU A 158 -10.34 13.65 2.31
N ALA A 159 -9.03 13.39 2.23
CA ALA A 159 -8.37 12.44 3.14
C ALA A 159 -8.50 12.85 4.61
N GLN A 160 -8.42 14.15 4.91
CA GLN A 160 -8.64 14.67 6.26
C GLN A 160 -10.08 14.49 6.72
N ARG A 161 -11.08 14.76 5.85
CA ARG A 161 -12.50 14.51 6.14
C ARG A 161 -12.75 13.03 6.45
N LEU A 162 -12.19 12.13 5.64
CA LEU A 162 -12.30 10.68 5.83
C LEU A 162 -11.63 10.20 7.13
N LYS A 163 -10.44 10.73 7.45
CA LYS A 163 -9.75 10.44 8.72
C LYS A 163 -10.57 10.92 9.92
N GLU A 164 -11.22 12.08 9.80
CA GLU A 164 -12.10 12.62 10.83
C GLU A 164 -13.35 11.75 11.02
N ALA A 165 -13.95 11.25 9.94
CA ALA A 165 -15.05 10.30 10.03
C ALA A 165 -14.66 9.01 10.76
N LEU A 166 -13.45 8.49 10.53
CA LEU A 166 -12.91 7.35 11.30
C LEU A 166 -12.68 7.67 12.78
N ARG A 167 -12.26 8.90 13.10
CA ARG A 167 -12.13 9.37 14.49
C ARG A 167 -13.49 9.40 15.18
N HIS A 168 -14.51 9.96 14.52
CA HIS A 168 -15.89 9.97 15.03
C HIS A 168 -16.48 8.56 15.18
N GLY A 169 -16.13 7.65 14.27
CA GLY A 169 -16.48 6.22 14.36
C GLY A 169 -15.72 5.45 15.44
N GLY A 170 -14.77 6.08 16.16
CA GLY A 170 -14.04 5.47 17.26
C GLY A 170 -12.85 4.58 16.85
N PHE A 171 -12.53 4.49 15.56
CA PHE A 171 -11.48 3.59 15.04
C PHE A 171 -10.07 3.99 15.48
N THR A 172 -9.82 5.27 15.76
CA THR A 172 -8.49 5.78 16.20
C THR A 172 -8.07 5.29 17.58
N ARG A 173 -8.93 4.58 18.31
CA ARG A 173 -8.57 3.91 19.57
C ARG A 173 -7.82 2.59 19.34
N SER A 174 -8.05 1.96 18.18
CA SER A 174 -7.54 0.64 17.83
C SER A 174 -6.60 0.66 16.62
N LEU A 175 -6.69 1.70 15.79
CA LEU A 175 -5.91 1.85 14.57
C LEU A 175 -5.05 3.10 14.62
N ASP A 176 -3.79 2.97 14.21
CA ASP A 176 -3.01 4.12 13.76
C ASP A 176 -3.41 4.45 12.32
N ILE A 177 -3.70 5.73 12.09
CA ILE A 177 -4.23 6.22 10.82
C ILE A 177 -3.33 7.33 10.30
N SER A 178 -2.62 7.05 9.21
CA SER A 178 -1.76 8.02 8.54
C SER A 178 -2.31 8.39 7.16
N ILE A 179 -2.01 9.61 6.72
CA ILE A 179 -2.31 10.09 5.36
C ILE A 179 -0.98 10.23 4.65
N CYS A 180 -0.79 9.48 3.56
CA CYS A 180 0.41 9.55 2.74
C CYS A 180 0.05 9.84 1.27
N ARG A 181 1.07 9.89 0.42
CA ARG A 181 0.95 10.09 -1.02
C ARG A 181 1.93 9.17 -1.74
N GLY A 182 1.61 8.82 -2.99
CA GLY A 182 2.57 8.11 -3.84
C GLY A 182 3.87 8.89 -4.03
N LEU A 183 4.99 8.18 -3.99
CA LEU A 183 6.32 8.74 -4.26
C LEU A 183 6.71 8.43 -5.70
N ASN A 184 6.79 9.46 -6.55
CA ASN A 184 7.24 9.33 -7.96
C ASN A 184 8.76 9.51 -8.10
N ARG A 185 9.51 9.00 -7.14
CA ARG A 185 10.97 9.00 -7.13
C ARG A 185 11.46 7.79 -6.34
N GLY A 186 12.65 7.34 -6.66
CA GLY A 186 13.35 6.33 -5.89
C GLY A 186 13.82 6.81 -4.52
N ALA A 187 14.42 5.87 -3.80
CA ALA A 187 15.13 6.12 -2.57
C ALA A 187 16.28 7.14 -2.78
N ARG A 188 16.52 7.95 -1.74
CA ARG A 188 17.66 8.87 -1.67
C ARG A 188 18.44 8.56 -0.42
N ILE A 189 19.76 8.60 -0.54
CA ILE A 189 20.69 8.48 0.57
C ILE A 189 21.32 9.85 0.75
N ASP A 190 20.94 10.54 1.83
CA ASP A 190 21.51 11.82 2.19
C ASP A 190 22.48 11.60 3.37
N THR A 191 23.75 11.94 3.20
CA THR A 191 24.73 11.92 4.30
C THR A 191 24.57 13.17 5.15
N ARG A 192 24.18 13.02 6.41
CA ARG A 192 24.21 14.13 7.37
C ARG A 192 25.63 14.28 7.89
N GLU A 193 26.34 15.32 7.50
CA GLU A 193 27.56 15.73 8.20
C GLU A 193 27.16 16.15 9.62
N LYS A 194 27.77 15.50 10.63
CA LYS A 194 27.68 16.00 12.00
C LYS A 194 28.41 17.34 12.01
N GLU A 195 27.69 18.44 12.25
CA GLU A 195 28.31 19.71 12.58
C GLU A 195 29.29 19.47 13.73
N ALA A 196 30.59 19.55 13.43
CA ALA A 196 31.62 19.53 14.44
C ALA A 196 31.45 20.80 15.26
N SER A 197 30.97 20.63 16.49
CA SER A 197 31.01 21.64 17.54
C SER A 197 32.47 22.04 17.77
N THR A 198 32.95 23.04 17.05
CA THR A 198 34.20 23.70 17.40
C THR A 198 33.86 24.69 18.50
N MET A 199 33.79 24.17 19.74
CA MET A 199 33.92 24.98 20.95
C MET A 199 35.23 25.76 20.84
N ARG A 200 35.14 27.08 20.98
CA ARG A 200 36.28 27.99 21.05
C ARG A 200 37.02 27.74 22.35
N GLU A 201 38.06 26.91 22.34
CA GLU A 201 39.10 26.93 23.36
C GLU A 201 40.22 27.87 22.90
N SER A 202 40.05 29.17 23.17
CA SER A 202 41.19 30.10 23.30
C SER A 202 41.03 31.10 24.45
N GLU A 203 40.13 30.82 25.40
CA GLU A 203 40.09 31.49 26.73
C GLU A 203 41.18 31.00 27.71
N LEU A 204 42.20 30.26 27.25
CA LEU A 204 43.30 29.76 28.09
C LEU A 204 44.59 30.60 28.07
N THR A 205 44.56 31.86 27.62
CA THR A 205 45.71 32.79 27.73
C THR A 205 45.55 33.85 28.81
N ARG A 206 44.90 33.50 29.92
CA ARG A 206 45.02 34.22 31.20
C ARG A 206 45.45 33.23 32.27
N ILE A 207 46.75 33.00 32.35
CA ILE A 207 47.57 32.84 33.57
C ILE A 207 48.99 32.59 33.07
N ASN A 208 49.92 33.43 33.56
CA ASN A 208 51.35 33.60 33.25
C ASN A 208 51.67 34.59 32.14
#